data_AF-A0AAN7TY51-F1
#
_entry.id   AF-A0AAN7TY51-F1
#
_cell.length_a   1.000
_cell.length_b   1.000
_cell.length_c   1.000
_cell.angle_alpha   90.00
_cell.angle_beta   90.00
_cell.angle_gamma   90.00
#
_symmetry.space_group_name_H-M   'P 1'
#
loop_
_entity.id
_entity.type
_entity.pdbx_description
1 polymer ?
#
loop_
_entity_poly.entity_id
_entity_poly.type
_entity_poly.pdbx_seq_one_letter_code
_entity_poly.pdbx_strand_id
1 'polypeptide(L)'
;MKIIFLIYIIIIILIMIMIDNKSNFINCITGCESLPPEFCLAAYPMCMSLILTSCCPGQSALCLEIDTVINYIANKKEQIQNCLRDRNNGILYELWGDMNEIPGFETIPIPNATCKDLNCESKGFDCIYESVADCKDSESLCCQPKPICTNFLKSINSKIIYGRIGCDLPCIDGYVCRIVNDVKTCLPSSCDIIQCEVGNECLALRGLGIVSCFKIIENITTTAIINKGDGEFEMLVGTDQNVLCSQSNITCPNGFECSNFNPYHSALCVPPKSFNFFDEIFECDRCPQGWICRKFGWSGVCIEFEKTTQSGEDTPNCFGGTCLSNQICNTTSAQCEFEPCDPNTCQDGMVCFQYHPSAPRICSAWEITPSIEFPGALPPFFESFLELEGKPS
;
A
#
# COMPACT_ATOMS: atom_id res chain seq x y z
N MET A 1 -62.24 25.40 49.05
CA MET A 1 -60.94 25.38 49.77
C MET A 1 -60.16 24.08 49.58
N LYS A 2 -60.77 22.88 49.80
CA LYS A 2 -60.07 21.58 49.61
C LYS A 2 -59.52 21.33 48.19
N ILE A 3 -60.23 21.76 47.13
CA ILE A 3 -59.79 21.56 45.73
C ILE A 3 -58.54 22.40 45.40
N ILE A 4 -58.48 23.64 45.92
CA ILE A 4 -57.34 24.53 45.69
C ILE A 4 -56.07 23.96 46.36
N PHE A 5 -56.20 23.38 47.55
CA PHE A 5 -55.09 22.73 48.25
C PHE A 5 -54.58 21.47 47.51
N LEU A 6 -55.48 20.67 46.94
CA LEU A 6 -55.12 19.49 46.14
C LEU A 6 -54.35 19.88 44.87
N ILE A 7 -54.78 20.94 44.17
CA ILE A 7 -54.08 21.45 42.97
C ILE A 7 -52.67 21.92 43.33
N TYR A 8 -52.51 22.59 44.47
CA TYR A 8 -51.19 23.08 44.91
C TYR A 8 -50.20 21.94 45.20
N ILE A 9 -50.67 20.84 45.81
CA ILE A 9 -49.85 19.65 46.05
C ILE A 9 -49.42 18.99 44.73
N ILE A 10 -50.33 18.86 43.76
CA ILE A 10 -50.00 18.28 42.45
C ILE A 10 -48.94 19.12 41.71
N ILE A 11 -49.04 20.45 41.78
CA ILE A 11 -48.04 21.34 41.18
C ILE A 11 -46.67 21.16 41.83
N ILE A 12 -46.60 21.06 43.17
CA ILE A 12 -45.31 20.83 43.87
C ILE A 12 -44.71 19.49 43.45
N ILE A 13 -45.51 18.42 43.36
CA ILE A 13 -45.03 17.10 42.92
C ILE A 13 -44.49 17.16 41.49
N LEU A 14 -45.20 17.83 40.58
CA LEU A 14 -44.74 18.01 39.19
C LEU A 14 -43.44 18.81 39.10
N ILE A 15 -43.27 19.85 39.92
CA ILE A 15 -42.01 20.62 39.99
C ILE A 15 -40.87 19.74 40.49
N MET A 16 -41.10 18.94 41.54
CA MET A 16 -40.07 18.02 42.07
C MET A 16 -39.67 16.96 41.04
N ILE A 17 -40.63 16.39 40.30
CA ILE A 17 -40.34 15.44 39.21
C ILE A 17 -39.54 16.09 38.08
N MET A 18 -39.85 17.35 37.72
CA MET A 18 -39.08 18.08 36.71
C MET A 18 -37.65 18.42 37.18
N ILE A 19 -37.47 18.74 38.47
CA ILE A 19 -36.13 18.99 39.04
C ILE A 19 -35.30 17.71 39.06
N ASP A 20 -35.89 16.58 39.46
CA ASP A 20 -35.23 15.28 39.52
C ASP A 20 -34.83 14.77 38.12
N ASN A 21 -35.74 14.89 37.13
CA ASN A 21 -35.41 14.56 35.74
C ASN A 21 -34.34 15.48 35.15
N LYS A 22 -34.30 16.77 35.53
CA LYS A 22 -33.27 17.71 35.06
C LYS A 22 -31.92 17.44 35.73
N SER A 23 -31.89 16.99 36.98
CA SER A 23 -30.69 16.54 37.69
C SER A 23 -30.07 15.31 37.02
N ASN A 24 -30.87 14.32 36.65
CA ASN A 24 -30.38 13.12 35.95
C ASN A 24 -29.93 13.43 34.51
N PHE A 25 -30.54 14.41 33.85
CA PHE A 25 -30.13 14.85 32.51
C PHE A 25 -28.79 15.60 32.52
N ILE A 26 -28.48 16.38 33.56
CA ILE A 26 -27.20 17.08 33.69
C ILE A 26 -26.04 16.09 33.90
N ASN A 27 -26.23 15.06 34.73
CA ASN A 27 -25.21 14.01 34.92
C ASN A 27 -24.93 13.20 33.63
N CYS A 28 -25.85 13.21 32.66
CA CYS A 28 -25.66 12.54 31.38
C CYS A 28 -24.98 13.43 30.31
N ILE A 29 -24.83 14.74 30.58
CA ILE A 29 -24.14 15.72 29.70
C ILE A 29 -22.73 16.04 30.21
N THR A 30 -22.37 15.62 31.42
CA THR A 30 -21.12 16.01 32.09
C THR A 30 -20.15 14.85 32.35
N GLY A 31 -20.19 13.79 31.53
CA GLY A 31 -19.12 12.80 31.55
C GLY A 31 -17.87 13.39 30.91
N CYS A 32 -16.71 13.30 31.59
CA CYS A 32 -15.43 13.79 31.08
C CYS A 32 -15.11 13.22 29.68
N GLU A 33 -15.61 12.03 29.39
CA GLU A 33 -15.43 11.23 28.16
C GLU A 33 -16.04 11.91 26.94
N SER A 34 -17.06 12.75 27.15
CA SER A 34 -17.71 13.52 26.08
C SER A 34 -16.95 14.79 25.71
N LEU A 35 -15.99 15.21 26.53
CA LEU A 35 -15.19 16.39 26.26
C LEU A 35 -14.08 16.08 25.25
N PRO A 36 -13.92 16.92 24.22
CA PRO A 36 -12.74 16.85 23.37
C PRO A 36 -11.48 17.04 24.22
N PRO A 37 -10.33 16.43 23.85
CA PRO A 37 -9.09 16.49 24.63
C PRO A 37 -8.65 17.92 24.97
N GLU A 38 -8.94 18.85 24.06
CA GLU A 38 -8.59 20.27 24.14
C GLU A 38 -9.31 21.00 25.28
N PHE A 39 -10.54 20.57 25.60
CA PHE A 39 -11.33 21.16 26.69
C PHE A 39 -11.13 20.45 28.03
N CYS A 40 -10.41 19.32 28.04
CA CYS A 40 -10.20 18.55 29.26
C CYS A 40 -9.47 19.34 30.35
N LEU A 41 -8.46 20.13 29.95
CA LEU A 41 -7.69 20.98 30.86
C LEU A 41 -8.55 22.06 31.52
N ALA A 42 -9.58 22.56 30.82
CA ALA A 42 -10.50 23.56 31.36
C ALA A 42 -11.48 22.97 32.39
N ALA A 43 -11.69 21.65 32.36
CA ALA A 43 -12.55 20.91 33.28
C ALA A 43 -11.81 20.36 34.52
N TYR A 44 -10.53 20.69 34.68
CA TYR A 44 -9.78 20.37 35.89
C TYR A 44 -10.39 21.09 37.12
N PRO A 45 -10.54 20.43 38.29
CA PRO A 45 -9.95 19.14 38.67
C PRO A 45 -10.83 17.90 38.43
N MET A 46 -12.04 18.06 37.89
CA MET A 46 -12.97 16.94 37.74
C MET A 46 -12.51 15.97 36.64
N CYS A 47 -11.93 16.51 35.57
CA CYS A 47 -11.43 15.74 34.45
C CYS A 47 -9.91 15.87 34.30
N MET A 48 -9.28 14.81 33.80
CA MET A 48 -7.86 14.76 33.49
C MET A 48 -7.65 14.03 32.16
N SER A 49 -6.68 14.53 31.38
CA SER A 49 -6.30 13.90 30.11
C SER A 49 -5.39 12.69 30.38
N LEU A 50 -5.79 11.54 29.85
CA LEU A 50 -5.00 10.31 29.84
C LEU A 50 -4.53 10.02 28.41
N ILE A 51 -3.21 10.02 28.21
CA ILE A 51 -2.60 9.74 26.92
C ILE A 51 -2.44 8.22 26.77
N LEU A 52 -3.09 7.63 25.78
CA LEU A 52 -3.00 6.21 25.44
C LEU A 52 -2.37 6.02 24.04
N THR A 53 -1.63 4.93 23.89
CA THR A 53 -1.15 4.48 22.57
C THR A 53 -2.33 3.93 21.78
N SER A 54 -2.56 4.47 20.58
CA SER A 54 -3.61 3.99 19.69
C SER A 54 -3.03 3.17 18.52
N CYS A 55 -3.87 2.34 17.90
CA CYS A 55 -3.47 1.46 16.79
C CYS A 55 -3.00 2.17 15.53
N CYS A 56 -3.45 3.40 15.33
CA CYS A 56 -3.28 4.19 14.12
C CYS A 56 -2.47 5.42 14.48
N PRO A 57 -1.57 5.90 13.61
CA PRO A 57 -0.32 6.55 14.01
C PRO A 57 -0.58 7.67 15.01
N GLY A 58 -0.27 7.40 16.28
CA GLY A 58 -0.32 8.41 17.32
C GLY A 58 -0.64 7.92 18.72
N GLN A 59 -0.22 8.75 19.65
CA GLN A 59 -0.80 8.83 20.98
C GLN A 59 -2.05 9.72 20.87
N SER A 60 -3.13 9.30 21.51
CA SER A 60 -4.34 10.11 21.60
C SER A 60 -4.75 10.24 23.06
N ALA A 61 -5.24 11.43 23.39
CA ALA A 61 -5.65 11.80 24.73
C ALA A 61 -7.13 11.49 24.90
N LEU A 62 -7.47 10.78 25.97
CA LEU A 62 -8.85 10.62 26.44
C LEU A 62 -9.07 11.52 27.64
N CYS A 63 -10.17 12.28 27.64
CA CYS A 63 -10.56 13.04 28.81
C CYS A 63 -11.41 12.17 29.72
N LEU A 64 -10.95 11.90 30.93
CA LEU A 64 -11.59 10.98 31.87
C LEU A 64 -11.69 11.61 33.26
N GLU A 65 -12.55 11.05 34.10
CA GLU A 65 -12.59 11.43 35.52
C GLU A 65 -11.22 11.22 36.19
N ILE A 66 -10.82 12.18 37.02
CA ILE A 66 -9.48 12.20 37.63
C ILE A 66 -9.17 10.93 38.44
N ASP A 67 -10.15 10.39 39.15
CA ASP A 67 -9.99 9.16 39.95
C ASP A 67 -9.71 7.95 39.07
N THR A 68 -10.36 7.87 37.89
CA THR A 68 -10.11 6.81 36.91
C THR A 68 -8.70 6.92 36.33
N VAL A 69 -8.23 8.13 36.03
CA VAL A 69 -6.86 8.36 35.55
C VAL A 69 -5.82 7.98 36.60
N ILE A 70 -6.00 8.43 37.85
CA ILE A 70 -5.09 8.12 38.96
C ILE A 70 -5.05 6.61 39.21
N ASN A 71 -6.21 5.95 39.25
CA ASN A 71 -6.31 4.51 39.47
C ASN A 71 -5.61 3.72 38.35
N TYR A 72 -5.78 4.12 37.10
CA TYR A 72 -5.11 3.48 35.96
C TYR A 72 -3.59 3.67 36.02
N ILE A 73 -3.10 4.89 36.29
CA ILE A 73 -1.65 5.17 36.37
C ILE A 73 -1.02 4.37 37.52
N ALA A 74 -1.69 4.30 38.67
CA ALA A 74 -1.20 3.57 39.84
C ALA A 74 -1.12 2.04 39.61
N ASN A 75 -2.00 1.49 38.78
CA ASN A 75 -2.08 0.04 38.51
C ASN A 75 -1.53 -0.35 37.12
N LYS A 76 -0.79 0.55 36.47
CA LYS A 76 -0.18 0.30 35.17
C LYS A 76 0.89 -0.80 35.29
N LYS A 77 0.79 -1.84 34.46
CA LYS A 77 1.72 -2.97 34.35
C LYS A 77 2.71 -2.77 33.21
N GLU A 78 3.74 -3.61 33.18
CA GLU A 78 4.78 -3.62 32.14
C GLU A 78 4.34 -4.28 30.82
N GLN A 79 3.21 -4.99 30.80
CA GLN A 79 2.70 -5.67 29.62
C GLN A 79 1.24 -5.29 29.38
N ILE A 80 0.89 -5.10 28.11
CA ILE A 80 -0.49 -4.87 27.66
C ILE A 80 -1.36 -6.03 28.16
N GLN A 81 -2.47 -5.69 28.83
CA GLN A 81 -3.41 -6.67 29.37
C GLN A 81 -4.63 -6.82 28.46
N ASN A 82 -5.17 -5.68 28.02
CA ASN A 82 -6.40 -5.59 27.26
C ASN A 82 -6.30 -4.45 26.24
N CYS A 83 -7.34 -4.32 25.42
CA CYS A 83 -7.50 -3.22 24.49
C CYS A 83 -8.77 -2.46 24.82
N LEU A 84 -8.75 -1.14 24.70
CA LEU A 84 -9.93 -0.29 24.82
C LEU A 84 -10.41 0.07 23.42
N ARG A 85 -11.69 -0.12 23.13
CA ARG A 85 -12.29 0.26 21.85
C ARG A 85 -13.31 1.36 22.05
N ASP A 86 -13.17 2.45 21.31
CA ASP A 86 -14.20 3.47 21.21
C ASP A 86 -15.36 2.93 20.35
N ARG A 87 -16.58 2.92 20.90
CA ARG A 87 -17.77 2.38 20.22
C ARG A 87 -18.24 3.25 19.06
N ASN A 88 -17.89 4.53 19.04
CA ASN A 88 -18.37 5.48 18.06
C ASN A 88 -17.55 5.43 16.77
N ASN A 89 -16.22 5.40 16.88
CA ASN A 89 -15.30 5.43 15.74
C ASN A 89 -14.52 4.12 15.53
N GLY A 90 -14.61 3.17 16.47
CA GLY A 90 -13.92 1.88 16.39
C GLY A 90 -12.42 1.91 16.68
N ILE A 91 -11.86 3.07 17.08
CA ILE A 91 -10.44 3.21 17.39
C ILE A 91 -10.08 2.35 18.60
N LEU A 92 -8.93 1.69 18.50
CA LEU A 92 -8.39 0.81 19.54
C LEU A 92 -7.17 1.45 20.22
N TYR A 93 -7.13 1.29 21.54
CA TYR A 93 -6.08 1.76 22.41
C TYR A 93 -5.51 0.62 23.25
N GLU A 94 -4.24 0.70 23.58
CA GLU A 94 -3.58 -0.25 24.46
C GLU A 94 -3.90 0.04 25.92
N LEU A 95 -4.40 -0.97 26.64
CA LEU A 95 -4.54 -0.90 28.09
C LEU A 95 -3.45 -1.71 28.76
N TRP A 96 -2.59 -0.99 29.48
CA TRP A 96 -1.47 -1.54 30.24
C TRP A 96 -1.88 -1.90 31.67
N GLY A 97 -3.15 -1.81 32.02
CA GLY A 97 -3.67 -2.07 33.37
C GLY A 97 -5.19 -2.14 33.37
N ASP A 98 -5.77 -2.39 34.53
CA ASP A 98 -7.22 -2.38 34.70
C ASP A 98 -7.73 -0.93 34.69
N MET A 99 -8.88 -0.73 34.08
CA MET A 99 -9.52 0.57 33.92
C MET A 99 -11.00 0.42 34.28
N ASN A 100 -11.55 1.40 34.99
CA ASN A 100 -12.98 1.43 35.29
C ASN A 100 -13.77 1.49 33.97
N GLU A 101 -15.03 1.07 34.00
CA GLU A 101 -15.89 1.17 32.83
C GLU A 101 -16.06 2.64 32.41
N ILE A 102 -15.70 2.95 31.16
CA ILE A 102 -15.80 4.28 30.58
C ILE A 102 -17.00 4.32 29.62
N PRO A 103 -17.98 5.21 29.82
CA PRO A 103 -19.10 5.39 28.90
C PRO A 103 -18.63 5.62 27.46
N GLY A 104 -19.19 4.87 26.50
CA GLY A 104 -18.82 4.97 25.09
C GLY A 104 -17.61 4.12 24.68
N PHE A 105 -16.95 3.46 25.63
CA PHE A 105 -15.84 2.55 25.35
C PHE A 105 -16.18 1.12 25.77
N GLU A 106 -15.49 0.15 25.20
CA GLU A 106 -15.53 -1.25 25.62
C GLU A 106 -14.12 -1.81 25.77
N THR A 107 -13.88 -2.52 26.87
CA THR A 107 -12.63 -3.27 27.07
C THR A 107 -12.77 -4.62 26.39
N ILE A 108 -11.87 -4.92 25.46
CA ILE A 108 -11.80 -6.19 24.74
C ILE A 108 -10.47 -6.90 25.03
N PRO A 109 -10.44 -8.24 25.05
CA PRO A 109 -9.20 -8.98 25.20
C PRO A 109 -8.31 -8.79 23.98
N ILE A 110 -7.00 -8.95 24.17
CA ILE A 110 -6.02 -8.92 23.09
C ILE A 110 -6.40 -9.99 22.04
N PRO A 111 -6.49 -9.65 20.75
CA PRO A 111 -6.79 -10.61 19.70
C PRO A 111 -5.73 -11.74 19.68
N ASN A 112 -6.12 -12.95 20.03
CA ASN A 112 -5.25 -14.14 19.98
C ASN A 112 -5.89 -15.31 19.21
N ALA A 113 -6.95 -15.02 18.44
CA ALA A 113 -7.56 -16.01 17.58
C ALA A 113 -6.69 -16.24 16.35
N THR A 114 -6.51 -17.49 15.96
CA THR A 114 -5.85 -17.89 14.72
C THR A 114 -6.87 -18.43 13.71
N CYS A 115 -6.48 -18.49 12.44
CA CYS A 115 -7.30 -19.16 11.41
C CYS A 115 -7.66 -20.61 11.75
N LYS A 116 -6.78 -21.30 12.49
CA LYS A 116 -7.00 -22.67 12.94
C LYS A 116 -8.16 -22.77 13.94
N ASP A 117 -8.29 -21.77 14.81
CA ASP A 117 -9.35 -21.73 15.84
C ASP A 117 -10.74 -21.50 15.23
N LEU A 118 -10.80 -20.77 14.12
CA LEU A 118 -12.06 -20.47 13.42
C LEU A 118 -12.55 -21.62 12.53
N ASN A 119 -11.63 -22.51 12.15
CA ASN A 119 -11.87 -23.69 11.31
C ASN A 119 -12.68 -23.36 10.04
N CYS A 120 -12.30 -22.26 9.36
CA CYS A 120 -13.02 -21.72 8.21
C CYS A 120 -13.09 -22.71 7.05
N GLU A 121 -12.00 -23.44 6.81
CA GLU A 121 -11.89 -24.42 5.71
C GLU A 121 -12.91 -25.55 5.86
N SER A 122 -13.15 -26.04 7.08
CA SER A 122 -14.17 -27.07 7.34
C SER A 122 -15.60 -26.60 7.03
N LYS A 123 -15.83 -25.29 7.03
CA LYS A 123 -17.10 -24.64 6.73
C LYS A 123 -17.19 -24.21 5.25
N GLY A 124 -16.17 -24.52 4.44
CA GLY A 124 -16.10 -24.11 3.03
C GLY A 124 -15.82 -22.62 2.82
N PHE A 125 -15.15 -21.98 3.78
CA PHE A 125 -14.72 -20.59 3.70
C PHE A 125 -13.19 -20.50 3.76
N ASP A 126 -12.63 -19.46 3.13
CA ASP A 126 -11.22 -19.13 3.22
C ASP A 126 -10.98 -18.28 4.46
N CYS A 127 -9.90 -18.54 5.18
CA CYS A 127 -9.49 -17.67 6.28
C CYS A 127 -8.59 -16.56 5.75
N ILE A 128 -8.98 -15.31 5.99
CA ILE A 128 -8.12 -14.15 5.73
C ILE A 128 -7.92 -13.38 7.01
N TYR A 129 -6.77 -12.74 7.13
CA TYR A 129 -6.49 -11.81 8.21
C TYR A 129 -6.92 -10.41 7.76
N GLU A 130 -7.98 -9.89 8.37
CA GLU A 130 -8.44 -8.53 8.13
C GLU A 130 -7.74 -7.59 9.13
N SER A 131 -7.21 -6.48 8.64
CA SER A 131 -6.65 -5.45 9.49
C SER A 131 -7.77 -4.82 10.33
N VAL A 132 -7.55 -4.68 11.63
CA VAL A 132 -8.57 -4.15 12.54
C VAL A 132 -8.79 -2.64 12.34
N ALA A 133 -7.86 -1.97 11.65
CA ALA A 133 -7.96 -0.58 11.22
C ALA A 133 -7.22 -0.37 9.88
N ASP A 134 -7.45 0.75 9.19
CA ASP A 134 -6.79 1.16 7.93
C ASP A 134 -5.30 1.52 8.09
N CYS A 135 -4.66 1.00 9.13
CA CYS A 135 -3.38 1.47 9.62
C CYS A 135 -2.31 0.49 9.16
N LYS A 136 -1.46 0.99 8.24
CA LYS A 136 -0.29 0.26 7.78
C LYS A 136 0.71 0.17 8.94
N ASP A 137 1.14 -1.05 9.24
CA ASP A 137 2.31 -1.35 10.07
C ASP A 137 2.20 -0.93 11.56
N SER A 138 1.12 -1.31 12.24
CA SER A 138 1.03 -1.17 13.70
C SER A 138 1.74 -2.32 14.42
N GLU A 139 2.73 -2.01 15.25
CA GLU A 139 3.44 -3.00 16.11
C GLU A 139 2.63 -3.42 17.35
N SER A 140 1.50 -2.76 17.60
CA SER A 140 0.71 -2.97 18.80
C SER A 140 -0.04 -4.31 18.78
N LEU A 141 -0.01 -5.02 19.91
CA LEU A 141 -0.72 -6.30 20.11
C LEU A 141 -2.24 -6.16 19.93
N CYS A 142 -2.80 -4.99 20.23
CA CYS A 142 -4.23 -4.71 20.09
C CYS A 142 -4.68 -4.56 18.64
N CYS A 143 -3.73 -4.38 17.73
CA CYS A 143 -3.97 -4.01 16.34
C CYS A 143 -3.56 -5.14 15.38
N GLN A 144 -3.21 -6.30 15.95
CA GLN A 144 -2.89 -7.47 15.16
C GLN A 144 -4.07 -7.84 14.27
N PRO A 145 -3.82 -8.19 13.00
CA PRO A 145 -4.86 -8.62 12.08
C PRO A 145 -5.71 -9.73 12.70
N LYS A 146 -7.02 -9.60 12.62
CA LYS A 146 -7.94 -10.60 13.15
C LYS A 146 -8.29 -11.59 12.03
N PRO A 147 -8.19 -12.90 12.26
CA PRO A 147 -8.65 -13.85 11.28
C PRO A 147 -10.18 -13.80 11.19
N ILE A 148 -10.68 -13.82 9.96
CA ILE A 148 -12.11 -13.88 9.65
C ILE A 148 -12.34 -14.96 8.59
N CYS A 149 -13.44 -15.70 8.75
CA CYS A 149 -13.88 -16.61 7.69
C CYS A 149 -14.60 -15.81 6.62
N THR A 150 -14.05 -15.81 5.42
CA THR A 150 -14.67 -15.15 4.28
C THR A 150 -14.91 -16.14 3.17
N ASN A 151 -15.99 -15.96 2.43
CA ASN A 151 -16.14 -16.67 1.18
C ASN A 151 -15.37 -15.86 0.15
N PHE A 152 -14.04 -15.95 0.17
CA PHE A 152 -13.18 -15.12 -0.66
C PHE A 152 -13.55 -15.24 -2.14
N LEU A 153 -13.98 -16.43 -2.59
CA LEU A 153 -14.56 -16.64 -3.93
C LEU A 153 -15.85 -15.82 -4.18
N LYS A 154 -16.76 -15.76 -3.21
CA LYS A 154 -18.00 -14.95 -3.34
C LYS A 154 -17.75 -13.45 -3.16
N SER A 155 -16.76 -13.09 -2.34
CA SER A 155 -16.36 -11.71 -2.05
C SER A 155 -15.52 -11.10 -3.18
N ILE A 156 -14.64 -11.87 -3.82
CA ILE A 156 -14.03 -11.50 -5.10
C ILE A 156 -15.12 -11.26 -6.15
N ASN A 157 -16.09 -12.17 -6.26
CA ASN A 157 -17.18 -12.01 -7.23
C ASN A 157 -18.14 -10.84 -6.90
N SER A 158 -18.18 -10.34 -5.65
CA SER A 158 -19.00 -9.19 -5.26
C SER A 158 -18.25 -7.87 -5.10
N LYS A 159 -16.93 -7.89 -4.89
CA LYS A 159 -16.09 -6.71 -4.60
C LYS A 159 -15.06 -6.42 -5.71
N ILE A 160 -14.71 -7.40 -6.56
CA ILE A 160 -14.07 -7.16 -7.86
C ILE A 160 -15.18 -6.89 -8.87
N ILE A 161 -15.87 -5.76 -8.72
CA ILE A 161 -16.64 -5.17 -9.82
C ILE A 161 -15.76 -4.10 -10.49
N TYR A 162 -14.54 -4.47 -10.89
CA TYR A 162 -13.85 -3.66 -11.88
C TYR A 162 -14.57 -3.86 -13.21
N GLY A 163 -15.22 -2.79 -13.68
CA GLY A 163 -15.69 -2.67 -15.07
C GLY A 163 -17.16 -2.96 -15.36
N ARG A 164 -18.02 -3.36 -14.39
CA ARG A 164 -19.48 -3.44 -14.64
C ARG A 164 -20.25 -2.17 -14.30
N ILE A 165 -19.81 -1.42 -13.29
CA ILE A 165 -20.52 -0.21 -12.84
C ILE A 165 -20.41 0.84 -13.97
N GLY A 166 -21.53 1.11 -14.65
CA GLY A 166 -21.62 2.09 -15.74
C GLY A 166 -21.34 1.58 -17.16
N CYS A 167 -21.15 0.26 -17.35
CA CYS A 167 -20.96 -0.32 -18.69
C CYS A 167 -22.28 -0.86 -19.26
N ASP A 168 -23.10 0.03 -19.81
CA ASP A 168 -24.42 -0.29 -20.39
C ASP A 168 -24.38 -0.56 -21.91
N LEU A 169 -23.21 -0.84 -22.47
CA LEU A 169 -23.10 -1.15 -23.91
C LEU A 169 -23.79 -2.50 -24.18
N PRO A 170 -24.77 -2.57 -25.10
CA PRO A 170 -25.39 -3.83 -25.47
C PRO A 170 -24.38 -4.68 -26.24
N CYS A 171 -23.93 -5.78 -25.62
CA CYS A 171 -23.03 -6.75 -26.23
C CYS A 171 -23.82 -7.92 -26.82
N ILE A 172 -23.27 -8.52 -27.88
CA ILE A 172 -23.80 -9.75 -28.49
C ILE A 172 -23.62 -10.92 -27.49
N ASP A 173 -24.45 -11.95 -27.61
CA ASP A 173 -24.36 -13.16 -26.79
C ASP A 173 -22.93 -13.72 -26.75
N GLY A 174 -22.50 -14.09 -25.55
CA GLY A 174 -21.13 -14.53 -25.28
C GLY A 174 -20.16 -13.39 -24.98
N TYR A 175 -20.53 -12.12 -25.13
CA TYR A 175 -19.69 -10.97 -24.74
C TYR A 175 -20.26 -10.24 -23.53
N VAL A 176 -19.39 -9.61 -22.74
CA VAL A 176 -19.77 -8.81 -21.56
C VAL A 176 -19.14 -7.44 -21.64
N CYS A 177 -19.94 -6.40 -21.38
CA CYS A 177 -19.45 -5.02 -21.32
C CYS A 177 -18.48 -4.83 -20.16
N ARG A 178 -17.29 -4.30 -20.44
CA ARG A 178 -16.30 -3.84 -19.47
C ARG A 178 -15.76 -2.47 -19.85
N ILE A 179 -15.39 -1.67 -18.85
CA ILE A 179 -14.64 -0.44 -19.08
C ILE A 179 -13.16 -0.80 -19.11
N VAL A 180 -12.51 -0.57 -20.24
CA VAL A 180 -11.05 -0.75 -20.44
C VAL A 180 -10.51 0.60 -20.87
N ASN A 181 -9.62 1.20 -20.07
CA ASN A 181 -9.07 2.54 -20.32
C ASN A 181 -10.16 3.60 -20.56
N ASP A 182 -11.16 3.66 -19.67
CA ASP A 182 -12.34 4.54 -19.76
C ASP A 182 -13.25 4.36 -20.99
N VAL A 183 -13.00 3.34 -21.81
CA VAL A 183 -13.83 2.99 -22.97
C VAL A 183 -14.70 1.77 -22.66
N LYS A 184 -16.01 1.89 -22.89
CA LYS A 184 -16.95 0.77 -22.80
C LYS A 184 -16.68 -0.20 -23.96
N THR A 185 -16.26 -1.42 -23.65
CA THR A 185 -15.82 -2.44 -24.61
C THR A 185 -16.52 -3.76 -24.33
N CYS A 186 -16.99 -4.45 -25.37
CA CYS A 186 -17.52 -5.81 -25.25
C CYS A 186 -16.38 -6.82 -25.32
N LEU A 187 -16.19 -7.63 -24.27
CA LEU A 187 -15.13 -8.62 -24.17
C LEU A 187 -15.72 -10.04 -24.11
N PRO A 188 -15.04 -11.05 -24.69
CA PRO A 188 -15.57 -12.42 -24.74
C PRO A 188 -15.63 -13.04 -23.34
N SER A 189 -16.68 -13.81 -23.06
CA SER A 189 -16.90 -14.50 -21.78
C SER A 189 -16.45 -15.95 -21.74
N SER A 190 -16.25 -16.58 -22.90
CA SER A 190 -15.83 -17.97 -23.03
C SER A 190 -14.73 -18.13 -24.09
N CYS A 191 -13.88 -19.13 -23.90
CA CYS A 191 -12.87 -19.51 -24.89
C CYS A 191 -13.47 -20.14 -26.15
N ASP A 192 -14.76 -20.53 -26.13
CA ASP A 192 -15.43 -21.12 -27.29
C ASP A 192 -15.69 -20.12 -28.42
N ILE A 193 -15.68 -18.82 -28.10
CA ILE A 193 -16.03 -17.72 -29.03
C ILE A 193 -14.81 -16.91 -29.49
N ILE A 194 -13.61 -17.21 -28.99
CA ILE A 194 -12.37 -16.54 -29.39
C ILE A 194 -11.36 -17.58 -29.87
N GLN A 195 -10.72 -17.28 -31.00
CA GLN A 195 -9.66 -18.11 -31.55
C GLN A 195 -8.33 -17.40 -31.32
N CYS A 196 -7.47 -17.98 -30.49
CA CYS A 196 -6.16 -17.42 -30.23
C CYS A 196 -5.19 -17.73 -31.38
N GLU A 197 -4.30 -16.77 -31.66
CA GLU A 197 -3.20 -16.98 -32.61
C GLU A 197 -2.26 -18.09 -32.14
N VAL A 198 -1.50 -18.66 -33.08
CA VAL A 198 -0.53 -19.72 -32.78
C VAL A 198 0.49 -19.23 -31.75
N GLY A 199 0.74 -20.04 -30.72
CA GLY A 199 1.60 -19.68 -29.59
C GLY A 199 0.87 -18.93 -28.48
N ASN A 200 -0.45 -18.76 -28.56
CA ASN A 200 -1.28 -18.23 -27.49
C ASN A 200 -2.32 -19.28 -27.03
N GLU A 201 -2.65 -19.29 -25.75
CA GLU A 201 -3.75 -20.08 -25.17
C GLU A 201 -4.84 -19.16 -24.63
N CYS A 202 -6.09 -19.59 -24.75
CA CYS A 202 -7.20 -18.87 -24.17
C CYS A 202 -7.31 -19.21 -22.68
N LEU A 203 -7.26 -18.20 -21.83
CA LEU A 203 -7.46 -18.37 -20.39
C LEU A 203 -8.56 -17.44 -19.87
N ALA A 204 -9.31 -17.93 -18.90
CA ALA A 204 -10.28 -17.14 -18.18
C ALA A 204 -9.58 -16.20 -17.19
N LEU A 205 -9.87 -14.91 -17.31
CA LEU A 205 -9.50 -13.90 -16.34
C LEU A 205 -10.47 -13.97 -15.16
N ARG A 206 -10.10 -14.81 -14.17
CA ARG A 206 -10.90 -15.05 -12.97
C ARG A 206 -11.20 -13.74 -12.26
N GLY A 207 -12.47 -13.54 -11.87
CA GLY A 207 -12.96 -12.30 -11.25
C GLY A 207 -13.44 -11.23 -12.24
N LEU A 208 -13.01 -11.26 -13.50
CA LEU A 208 -13.48 -10.31 -14.53
C LEU A 208 -14.60 -10.89 -15.40
N GLY A 209 -14.83 -12.21 -15.37
CA GLY A 209 -15.88 -12.87 -16.16
C GLY A 209 -15.69 -12.72 -17.67
N ILE A 210 -14.42 -12.61 -18.09
CA ILE A 210 -13.98 -12.51 -19.49
C ILE A 210 -12.86 -13.52 -19.73
N VAL A 211 -12.58 -13.81 -20.99
CA VAL A 211 -11.42 -14.59 -21.41
C VAL A 211 -10.49 -13.73 -22.27
N SER A 212 -9.21 -14.10 -22.34
CA SER A 212 -8.24 -13.48 -23.24
C SER A 212 -7.23 -14.51 -23.72
N CYS A 213 -6.60 -14.22 -24.85
CA CYS A 213 -5.46 -14.99 -25.33
C CYS A 213 -4.19 -14.52 -24.63
N PHE A 214 -3.48 -15.46 -24.04
CA PHE A 214 -2.18 -15.24 -23.40
C PHE A 214 -1.13 -15.99 -24.17
N LYS A 215 0.06 -15.41 -24.29
CA LYS A 215 1.19 -16.12 -24.89
C LYS A 215 1.48 -17.35 -24.07
N ILE A 216 1.48 -18.51 -24.73
CA ILE A 216 2.05 -19.74 -24.18
C ILE A 216 3.51 -19.40 -24.01
N ILE A 217 3.92 -19.16 -22.77
CA ILE A 217 5.32 -19.24 -22.42
C ILE A 217 5.61 -20.72 -22.58
N GLU A 218 6.12 -21.10 -23.75
CA GLU A 218 6.65 -22.44 -23.97
C GLU A 218 7.59 -22.68 -22.80
N ASN A 219 7.15 -23.54 -21.86
CA ASN A 219 8.04 -24.11 -20.86
C ASN A 219 9.22 -24.59 -21.68
N ILE A 220 10.36 -23.89 -21.55
CA ILE A 220 11.54 -24.09 -22.38
C ILE A 220 11.79 -25.59 -22.41
N THR A 221 11.34 -26.25 -23.49
CA THR A 221 11.54 -27.68 -23.67
C THR A 221 13.02 -27.80 -23.88
N THR A 222 13.72 -28.14 -22.82
CA THR A 222 15.17 -28.16 -22.82
C THR A 222 15.55 -29.43 -23.56
N THR A 223 15.88 -29.30 -24.84
CA THR A 223 16.38 -30.42 -25.64
C THR A 223 17.78 -30.75 -25.13
N ALA A 224 17.87 -31.69 -24.19
CA ALA A 224 19.14 -32.25 -23.78
C ALA A 224 19.58 -33.29 -24.81
N ILE A 225 20.67 -32.99 -25.53
CA ILE A 225 21.35 -33.96 -26.38
C ILE A 225 22.33 -34.73 -25.48
N ILE A 226 22.00 -35.97 -25.14
CA ILE A 226 22.92 -36.82 -24.37
C ILE A 226 23.76 -37.62 -25.36
N ASN A 227 25.08 -37.40 -25.32
CA ASN A 227 26.03 -38.17 -26.09
C ASN A 227 26.35 -39.45 -25.31
N LYS A 228 25.88 -40.60 -25.78
CA LYS A 228 26.01 -41.88 -25.07
C LYS A 228 27.39 -42.55 -25.24
N GLY A 229 28.32 -41.92 -25.95
CA GLY A 229 29.53 -42.57 -26.42
C GLY A 229 29.24 -43.38 -27.69
N ASP A 230 30.30 -43.69 -28.45
CA ASP A 230 30.27 -44.41 -29.73
C ASP A 230 29.64 -43.67 -30.94
N GLY A 231 29.38 -42.36 -30.80
CA GLY A 231 28.86 -41.52 -31.89
C GLY A 231 27.34 -41.56 -32.06
N GLU A 232 26.62 -42.21 -31.15
CA GLU A 232 25.15 -42.14 -31.06
C GLU A 232 24.70 -40.99 -30.17
N PHE A 233 23.80 -40.16 -30.73
CA PHE A 233 23.14 -39.08 -30.01
C PHE A 233 21.67 -39.46 -29.80
N GLU A 234 21.21 -39.40 -28.56
CA GLU A 234 19.80 -39.61 -28.23
C GLU A 234 19.18 -38.27 -27.83
N MET A 235 18.07 -37.91 -28.50
CA MET A 235 17.33 -36.68 -28.25
C MET A 235 16.21 -36.98 -27.26
N LEU A 236 16.40 -36.59 -26.00
CA LEU A 236 15.36 -36.71 -24.98
C LEU A 236 14.51 -35.44 -24.97
N VAL A 237 13.31 -35.53 -25.54
CA VAL A 237 12.26 -34.52 -25.38
C VAL A 237 11.45 -34.89 -24.15
N GLY A 238 11.95 -34.47 -22.98
CA GLY A 238 11.27 -34.66 -21.70
C GLY A 238 10.85 -33.32 -21.10
N THR A 239 9.63 -33.25 -20.57
CA THR A 239 9.11 -32.12 -19.77
C THR A 239 9.59 -32.17 -18.31
N ASP A 240 10.72 -32.83 -18.04
CA ASP A 240 11.23 -32.97 -16.69
C ASP A 240 11.80 -31.63 -16.21
N GLN A 241 11.12 -31.05 -15.22
CA GLN A 241 11.37 -29.72 -14.64
C GLN A 241 12.70 -29.62 -13.86
N ASN A 242 13.58 -30.61 -13.95
CA ASN A 242 14.78 -30.73 -13.11
C ASN A 242 16.06 -30.75 -13.95
N VAL A 243 16.26 -29.76 -14.81
CA VAL A 243 17.53 -29.62 -15.55
C VAL A 243 18.57 -29.01 -14.62
N LEU A 244 19.57 -29.81 -14.23
CA LEU A 244 20.71 -29.34 -13.42
C LEU A 244 21.72 -28.59 -14.30
N CYS A 245 22.37 -27.56 -13.77
CA CYS A 245 23.45 -26.84 -14.43
C CYS A 245 24.59 -27.73 -14.95
N SER A 246 24.83 -28.88 -14.31
CA SER A 246 25.82 -29.88 -14.74
C SER A 246 25.40 -30.68 -15.98
N GLN A 247 24.11 -30.68 -16.30
CA GLN A 247 23.51 -31.40 -17.43
C GLN A 247 23.10 -30.45 -18.56
N SER A 248 23.04 -29.14 -18.29
CA SER A 248 22.70 -28.12 -19.27
C SER A 248 23.95 -27.55 -19.96
N ASN A 249 23.92 -27.39 -21.28
CA ASN A 249 24.93 -26.62 -22.03
C ASN A 249 24.67 -25.10 -21.93
N ILE A 250 24.23 -24.59 -20.77
CA ILE A 250 23.92 -23.17 -20.58
C ILE A 250 25.22 -22.41 -20.33
N THR A 251 25.63 -21.57 -21.29
CA THR A 251 26.67 -20.55 -21.10
C THR A 251 26.05 -19.25 -20.62
N CYS A 252 26.35 -18.86 -19.38
CA CYS A 252 25.85 -17.62 -18.80
C CYS A 252 26.62 -16.38 -19.29
N PRO A 253 25.98 -15.21 -19.40
CA PRO A 253 26.65 -13.94 -19.67
C PRO A 253 27.71 -13.62 -18.62
N ASN A 254 28.69 -12.78 -18.98
CA ASN A 254 29.70 -12.29 -18.03
C ASN A 254 29.02 -11.67 -16.80
N GLY A 255 29.45 -12.10 -15.60
CA GLY A 255 28.89 -11.65 -14.32
C GLY A 255 27.75 -12.52 -13.77
N PHE A 256 27.39 -13.62 -14.43
CA PHE A 256 26.39 -14.56 -13.98
C PHE A 256 26.94 -16.00 -13.94
N GLU A 257 26.53 -16.79 -12.96
CA GLU A 257 26.82 -18.22 -12.84
C GLU A 257 25.54 -19.04 -12.97
N CYS A 258 25.65 -20.25 -13.52
CA CYS A 258 24.50 -21.16 -13.57
C CYS A 258 24.21 -21.67 -12.16
N SER A 259 22.96 -21.55 -11.71
CA SER A 259 22.49 -22.08 -10.43
C SER A 259 21.22 -22.91 -10.56
N ASN A 260 21.10 -23.86 -9.64
CA ASN A 260 19.95 -24.76 -9.47
C ASN A 260 18.99 -24.27 -8.36
N PHE A 261 19.17 -23.05 -7.83
CA PHE A 261 18.44 -22.52 -6.67
C PHE A 261 17.04 -21.96 -6.96
N ASN A 262 16.48 -22.19 -8.16
CA ASN A 262 15.12 -21.79 -8.47
C ASN A 262 14.10 -22.76 -7.82
N PRO A 263 13.01 -22.30 -7.16
CA PRO A 263 11.89 -23.15 -6.73
C PRO A 263 11.28 -24.02 -7.83
N TYR A 264 11.53 -23.72 -9.10
CA TYR A 264 11.10 -24.52 -10.25
C TYR A 264 12.19 -25.45 -10.81
N HIS A 265 13.25 -25.74 -10.05
CA HIS A 265 14.30 -26.76 -10.31
C HIS A 265 15.02 -26.73 -11.67
N SER A 266 14.91 -25.63 -12.41
CA SER A 266 15.56 -25.43 -13.71
C SER A 266 16.85 -24.62 -13.57
N ALA A 267 17.89 -25.03 -14.29
CA ALA A 267 19.17 -24.33 -14.42
C ALA A 267 18.96 -22.92 -14.97
N LEU A 268 19.35 -21.91 -14.20
CA LEU A 268 19.23 -20.50 -14.55
C LEU A 268 20.54 -19.78 -14.29
N CYS A 269 20.86 -18.81 -15.15
CA CYS A 269 21.94 -17.88 -14.90
C CYS A 269 21.52 -16.89 -13.81
N VAL A 270 22.14 -17.00 -12.64
CA VAL A 270 21.96 -16.10 -11.50
C VAL A 270 23.28 -15.37 -11.23
N PRO A 271 23.28 -14.23 -10.53
CA PRO A 271 24.53 -13.62 -10.08
C PRO A 271 25.35 -14.60 -9.21
N PRO A 272 26.68 -14.53 -9.25
CA PRO A 272 27.54 -15.49 -8.55
C PRO A 272 27.23 -15.55 -7.05
N LYS A 273 27.44 -16.68 -6.37
CA LYS A 273 27.28 -16.78 -4.91
C LYS A 273 28.16 -15.80 -4.12
N SER A 274 29.24 -15.30 -4.72
CA SER A 274 30.06 -14.21 -4.18
C SER A 274 29.46 -12.82 -4.36
N PHE A 275 28.42 -12.70 -5.20
CA PHE A 275 27.56 -11.53 -5.31
C PHE A 275 26.66 -11.51 -4.08
N ASN A 276 27.20 -10.96 -3.00
CA ASN A 276 26.47 -10.92 -1.75
C ASN A 276 25.38 -9.85 -1.85
N PHE A 277 24.17 -10.27 -2.22
CA PHE A 277 22.96 -9.44 -2.24
C PHE A 277 22.72 -8.68 -0.92
N PHE A 278 23.38 -9.08 0.18
CA PHE A 278 23.22 -8.53 1.52
C PHE A 278 24.36 -7.63 2.00
N ASP A 279 25.53 -7.59 1.34
CA ASP A 279 26.68 -6.85 1.89
C ASP A 279 26.92 -5.48 1.24
N GLU A 280 26.51 -5.24 -0.01
CA GLU A 280 26.60 -3.91 -0.62
C GLU A 280 25.27 -3.16 -0.48
N ILE A 281 24.89 -2.88 0.76
CA ILE A 281 23.77 -1.97 1.05
C ILE A 281 24.13 -0.62 0.42
N PHE A 282 23.33 -0.15 -0.54
CA PHE A 282 23.49 1.20 -1.10
C PHE A 282 23.70 2.24 0.01
N GLU A 283 24.87 2.87 0.01
CA GLU A 283 25.23 3.91 0.98
C GLU A 283 24.82 5.27 0.44
N CYS A 284 24.09 6.04 1.25
CA CYS A 284 23.64 7.37 0.85
C CYS A 284 24.79 8.36 0.65
N ASP A 285 25.99 8.04 1.14
CA ASP A 285 27.21 8.81 0.94
C ASP A 285 27.67 8.79 -0.53
N ARG A 286 27.13 7.85 -1.33
CA ARG A 286 27.29 7.85 -2.80
C ARG A 286 26.44 8.90 -3.51
N CYS A 287 25.44 9.48 -2.85
CA CYS A 287 24.64 10.53 -3.46
C CYS A 287 25.46 11.83 -3.58
N PRO A 288 25.25 12.62 -4.65
CA PRO A 288 25.79 13.96 -4.72
C PRO A 288 25.36 14.78 -3.49
N GLN A 289 26.24 15.67 -3.03
CA GLN A 289 25.98 16.46 -1.84
C GLN A 289 24.70 17.30 -1.99
N GLY A 290 23.81 17.23 -1.00
CA GLY A 290 22.52 17.94 -0.98
C GLY A 290 21.37 17.19 -1.65
N TRP A 291 21.60 16.01 -2.23
CA TRP A 291 20.55 15.22 -2.85
C TRP A 291 19.83 14.33 -1.84
N ILE A 292 18.54 14.09 -2.07
CA ILE A 292 17.74 13.21 -1.23
C ILE A 292 18.05 11.76 -1.61
N CYS A 293 18.58 11.01 -0.66
CA CYS A 293 18.79 9.57 -0.80
C CYS A 293 17.53 8.78 -0.42
N ARG A 294 17.10 7.85 -1.27
CA ARG A 294 16.09 6.84 -0.96
C ARG A 294 16.65 5.45 -1.22
N LYS A 295 16.72 4.62 -0.18
CA LYS A 295 17.16 3.23 -0.28
C LYS A 295 15.98 2.31 -0.59
N PHE A 296 16.17 1.35 -1.48
CA PHE A 296 15.20 0.32 -1.85
C PHE A 296 15.92 -1.03 -1.88
N GLY A 297 15.86 -1.76 -0.76
CA GLY A 297 16.57 -3.03 -0.61
C GLY A 297 18.09 -2.86 -0.71
N TRP A 298 18.70 -3.54 -1.67
CA TRP A 298 20.15 -3.50 -1.95
C TRP A 298 20.55 -2.31 -2.83
N SER A 299 19.61 -1.53 -3.34
CA SER A 299 19.91 -0.40 -4.22
C SER A 299 19.34 0.91 -3.67
N GLY A 300 19.56 2.00 -4.40
CA GLY A 300 19.04 3.30 -4.02
C GLY A 300 19.07 4.31 -5.14
N VAL A 301 18.28 5.37 -4.93
CA VAL A 301 18.18 6.50 -5.84
C VAL A 301 18.50 7.78 -5.09
N CYS A 302 19.20 8.68 -5.76
CA CYS A 302 19.45 10.04 -5.29
C CYS A 302 18.64 10.98 -6.17
N ILE A 303 17.81 11.81 -5.55
CA ILE A 303 16.94 12.76 -6.25
C ILE A 303 17.42 14.18 -5.93
N GLU A 304 17.65 14.97 -6.97
CA GLU A 304 17.97 16.38 -6.83
C GLU A 304 16.75 17.14 -6.31
N PHE A 305 16.80 17.62 -5.06
CA PHE A 305 15.70 18.40 -4.49
C PHE A 305 16.17 19.73 -3.89
N GLU A 306 17.43 19.83 -3.45
CA GLU A 306 17.93 21.04 -2.82
C GLU A 306 19.42 21.27 -3.13
N LYS A 307 19.74 22.42 -3.73
CA LYS A 307 21.13 22.87 -3.83
C LYS A 307 21.48 23.44 -2.46
N THR A 308 22.39 22.82 -1.71
CA THR A 308 22.89 23.30 -0.39
C THR A 308 23.64 24.65 -0.47
N THR A 309 23.43 25.43 -1.51
CA THR A 309 23.95 26.79 -1.64
C THR A 309 23.01 27.75 -0.95
N GLN A 310 23.40 28.08 0.29
CA GLN A 310 23.21 29.36 0.97
C GLN A 310 22.00 30.18 0.51
N SER A 311 21.00 30.22 1.39
CA SER A 311 20.00 31.29 1.51
C SER A 311 20.59 32.66 1.16
N GLY A 312 20.39 33.07 -0.10
CA GLY A 312 21.00 34.26 -0.69
C GLY A 312 20.15 34.76 -1.85
N GLU A 313 18.91 35.12 -1.52
CA GLU A 313 18.09 36.19 -2.09
C GLU A 313 17.66 36.26 -3.57
N ASP A 314 18.11 35.41 -4.50
CA ASP A 314 17.59 35.51 -5.89
C ASP A 314 17.13 34.15 -6.45
N THR A 315 15.92 33.72 -6.10
CA THR A 315 15.23 32.71 -6.90
C THR A 315 14.92 33.31 -8.28
N PRO A 316 15.39 32.72 -9.39
CA PRO A 316 15.23 33.33 -10.70
C PRO A 316 13.75 33.43 -11.07
N ASN A 317 13.31 34.65 -11.39
CA ASN A 317 11.98 34.89 -11.94
C ASN A 317 11.97 34.49 -13.41
N CYS A 318 10.96 33.71 -13.80
CA CYS A 318 10.74 33.28 -15.17
C CYS A 318 9.35 33.71 -15.67
N PHE A 319 9.09 33.57 -16.97
CA PHE A 319 7.88 34.08 -17.60
C PHE A 319 6.56 33.52 -17.02
N GLY A 320 6.60 32.35 -16.38
CA GLY A 320 5.45 31.71 -15.72
C GLY A 320 5.44 31.75 -14.19
N GLY A 321 6.42 32.41 -13.55
CA GLY A 321 6.54 32.44 -12.08
C GLY A 321 7.99 32.32 -11.60
N THR A 322 8.14 32.14 -10.29
CA THR A 322 9.45 31.98 -9.64
C THR A 322 9.90 30.53 -9.71
N CYS A 323 11.11 30.28 -10.20
CA CYS A 323 11.67 28.93 -10.26
C CYS A 323 12.06 28.41 -8.87
N LEU A 324 12.15 27.08 -8.73
CA LEU A 324 12.77 26.48 -7.55
C LEU A 324 14.25 26.89 -7.45
N SER A 325 14.82 26.83 -6.25
CA SER A 325 16.21 27.25 -5.98
C SER A 325 17.28 26.48 -6.77
N ASN A 326 16.95 25.28 -7.24
CA ASN A 326 17.79 24.42 -8.06
C ASN A 326 17.39 24.41 -9.55
N GLN A 327 16.47 25.28 -9.95
CA GLN A 327 16.06 25.48 -11.33
C GLN A 327 16.64 26.78 -11.90
N ILE A 328 16.89 26.77 -13.20
CA ILE A 328 17.29 27.92 -14.02
C ILE A 328 16.12 28.35 -14.90
N CYS A 329 15.89 29.66 -15.05
CA CYS A 329 14.97 30.14 -16.07
C CYS A 329 15.66 30.09 -17.43
N ASN A 330 15.28 29.14 -18.27
CA ASN A 330 15.78 29.09 -19.64
C ASN A 330 15.05 30.16 -20.47
N THR A 331 15.80 31.14 -20.95
CA THR A 331 15.25 32.28 -21.71
C THR A 331 14.72 31.89 -23.08
N THR A 332 15.12 30.73 -23.61
CA THR A 332 14.69 30.24 -24.92
C THR A 332 13.35 29.53 -24.84
N SER A 333 13.20 28.61 -23.88
CA SER A 333 11.93 27.91 -23.64
C SER A 333 10.94 28.73 -22.80
N ALA A 334 11.43 29.78 -22.14
CA ALA A 334 10.70 30.60 -21.18
C ALA A 334 10.16 29.79 -19.97
N GLN A 335 10.82 28.68 -19.62
CA GLN A 335 10.42 27.76 -18.55
C GLN A 335 11.52 27.62 -17.48
N CYS A 336 11.10 27.22 -16.28
CA CYS A 336 12.01 26.79 -15.22
C CYS A 336 12.47 25.36 -15.48
N GLU A 337 13.77 25.19 -15.68
CA GLU A 337 14.40 23.92 -16.05
C GLU A 337 15.49 23.56 -15.03
N PHE A 338 15.72 22.29 -14.84
CA PHE A 338 16.89 21.78 -14.13
C PHE A 338 18.08 21.68 -15.09
N GLU A 339 19.29 21.67 -14.56
CA GLU A 339 20.48 21.35 -15.36
C GLU A 339 20.32 19.97 -16.01
N PRO A 340 20.79 19.77 -17.25
CA PRO A 340 20.75 18.47 -17.89
C PRO A 340 21.70 17.47 -17.20
N CYS A 341 21.41 16.17 -17.34
CA CYS A 341 22.35 15.12 -16.95
C CYS A 341 23.67 15.22 -17.75
N ASP A 342 24.77 15.40 -17.04
CA ASP A 342 26.16 15.26 -17.52
C ASP A 342 26.77 13.93 -17.01
N PRO A 343 27.72 13.30 -17.73
CA PRO A 343 28.48 12.14 -17.25
C PRO A 343 29.04 12.25 -15.82
N ASN A 344 29.30 13.46 -15.33
CA ASN A 344 29.85 13.73 -13.98
C ASN A 344 28.76 14.05 -12.94
N THR A 345 27.48 14.00 -13.30
CA THR A 345 26.38 14.34 -12.38
C THR A 345 26.29 13.35 -11.22
N CYS A 346 26.47 12.07 -11.53
CA CYS A 346 26.38 10.97 -10.56
C CYS A 346 27.78 10.42 -10.27
N GLN A 347 27.94 9.82 -9.08
CA GLN A 347 29.19 9.11 -8.76
C GLN A 347 29.37 7.85 -9.62
N ASP A 348 30.60 7.32 -9.65
CA ASP A 348 30.95 6.10 -10.36
C ASP A 348 30.03 4.92 -9.98
N GLY A 349 29.51 4.21 -10.99
CA GLY A 349 28.57 3.09 -10.81
C GLY A 349 27.09 3.49 -10.77
N MET A 350 26.79 4.79 -10.92
CA MET A 350 25.43 5.30 -11.03
C MET A 350 25.15 5.88 -12.43
N VAL A 351 23.90 5.83 -12.84
CA VAL A 351 23.40 6.39 -14.09
C VAL A 351 22.52 7.59 -13.76
N CYS A 352 22.77 8.72 -14.44
CA CYS A 352 21.91 9.89 -14.38
C CYS A 352 20.72 9.71 -15.33
N PHE A 353 19.52 9.90 -14.83
CA PHE A 353 18.29 9.92 -15.60
C PHE A 353 17.53 11.23 -15.35
N GLN A 354 17.01 11.80 -16.42
CA GLN A 354 16.13 12.97 -16.40
C GLN A 354 15.17 12.85 -17.58
N TYR A 355 13.89 12.66 -17.29
CA TYR A 355 12.90 12.41 -18.35
C TYR A 355 12.46 13.69 -19.09
N HIS A 356 12.59 14.85 -18.46
CA HIS A 356 12.22 16.15 -19.01
C HIS A 356 13.05 17.26 -18.35
N PRO A 357 13.38 18.37 -19.05
CA PRO A 357 14.13 19.48 -18.45
C PRO A 357 13.48 20.10 -17.22
N SER A 358 12.14 20.05 -17.10
CA SER A 358 11.42 20.52 -15.91
C SER A 358 11.39 19.52 -14.75
N ALA A 359 12.04 18.36 -14.89
CA ALA A 359 12.12 17.33 -13.86
C ALA A 359 13.51 17.29 -13.21
N PRO A 360 13.59 16.97 -11.91
CA PRO A 360 14.86 16.84 -11.22
C PRO A 360 15.70 15.70 -11.80
N ARG A 361 17.03 15.83 -11.69
CA ARG A 361 17.95 14.75 -12.04
C ARG A 361 17.86 13.62 -11.01
N ILE A 362 17.98 12.39 -11.47
CA ILE A 362 17.94 11.19 -10.64
C ILE A 362 19.21 10.38 -10.91
N CYS A 363 19.99 10.11 -9.87
CA CYS A 363 21.09 9.16 -9.93
C CYS A 363 20.61 7.82 -9.38
N SER A 364 20.77 6.76 -10.16
CA SER A 364 20.40 5.40 -9.75
C SER A 364 21.55 4.44 -9.98
N ALA A 365 21.77 3.47 -9.09
CA ALA A 365 22.73 2.40 -9.37
C ALA A 365 22.26 1.57 -10.58
N TRP A 366 23.21 1.06 -11.37
CA TRP A 366 22.99 0.28 -12.60
C TRP A 366 22.05 -0.94 -12.45
N GLU A 367 21.96 -1.50 -11.24
CA GLU A 367 21.13 -2.65 -10.89
C GLU A 367 19.64 -2.32 -10.76
N ILE A 368 19.30 -1.03 -10.57
CA ILE A 368 17.93 -0.58 -10.80
C ILE A 368 17.85 -0.28 -12.28
N THR A 369 17.40 -1.25 -13.06
CA THR A 369 16.76 -0.94 -14.33
C THR A 369 15.34 -0.48 -13.98
N PRO A 370 15.02 0.82 -13.97
CA PRO A 370 13.62 1.19 -13.90
C PRO A 370 12.97 0.64 -15.17
N SER A 371 12.21 -0.45 -15.05
CA SER A 371 11.24 -0.77 -16.08
C SER A 371 10.18 0.32 -16.00
N ILE A 372 10.39 1.40 -16.74
CA ILE A 372 9.30 2.28 -17.09
C ILE A 372 8.48 1.49 -18.10
N GLU A 373 7.58 0.63 -17.59
CA GLU A 373 6.50 0.13 -18.41
C GLU A 373 5.61 1.32 -18.71
N PHE A 374 5.83 1.94 -19.87
CA PHE A 374 4.78 2.74 -20.47
C PHE A 374 3.60 1.79 -20.68
N PRO A 375 2.43 2.05 -20.07
CA PRO A 375 1.26 1.25 -20.41
C PRO A 375 1.11 1.32 -21.93
N GLY A 376 1.08 0.17 -22.60
CA GLY A 376 1.00 0.07 -24.07
C GLY A 376 -0.24 0.72 -24.69
N ALA A 377 -1.05 1.40 -23.88
CA ALA A 377 -2.24 2.16 -24.23
C ALA A 377 -2.01 3.69 -24.32
N LEU A 378 -0.80 4.21 -24.06
CA LEU A 378 -0.50 5.59 -24.42
C LEU A 378 -0.41 5.68 -25.96
N PRO A 379 -1.27 6.47 -26.63
CA PRO A 379 -1.05 6.76 -28.04
C PRO A 379 0.34 7.38 -28.21
N PRO A 380 1.04 7.14 -29.35
CA PRO A 380 2.40 7.62 -29.54
C PRO A 380 2.44 9.13 -29.30
N PHE A 381 3.11 9.55 -28.22
CA PHE A 381 3.21 10.95 -27.80
C PHE A 381 4.16 11.77 -28.70
N PHE A 382 4.43 11.31 -29.93
CA PHE A 382 5.51 11.82 -30.78
C PHE A 382 5.09 12.31 -32.18
N GLU A 383 3.82 12.24 -32.59
CA GLU A 383 3.47 12.77 -33.92
C GLU A 383 3.37 14.30 -33.99
N SER A 384 3.14 15.01 -32.88
CA SER A 384 3.01 16.48 -32.91
C SER A 384 4.33 17.26 -32.74
N PHE A 385 5.45 16.60 -32.48
CA PHE A 385 6.76 17.27 -32.35
C PHE A 385 7.62 17.21 -33.61
N LEU A 386 7.37 16.24 -34.51
CA LEU A 386 8.09 16.12 -35.78
C LEU A 386 7.61 17.09 -36.87
N GLU A 387 6.47 17.77 -36.70
CA GLU A 387 6.02 18.82 -37.64
C GLU A 387 6.71 20.18 -37.43
N LEU A 388 7.48 20.37 -36.35
CA LEU A 388 8.20 21.62 -36.07
C LEU A 388 9.68 21.61 -36.48
N GLU A 389 10.22 20.47 -36.89
CA GLU A 389 11.58 20.39 -37.44
C GLU A 389 11.55 20.14 -38.96
N GLY A 390 11.54 21.25 -39.71
CA GLY A 390 12.23 21.31 -41.00
C GLY A 390 11.41 20.98 -42.25
N LYS A 391 10.73 21.99 -42.79
CA LYS A 391 10.74 22.16 -44.26
C LYS A 391 12.05 22.86 -44.64
N PRO A 392 12.94 22.23 -45.41
CA PRO A 392 14.08 22.94 -45.98
C PRO A 392 13.59 23.91 -47.06
N SER A 393 13.97 25.18 -46.92
CA SER A 393 14.08 26.16 -48.01
C SER A 393 15.53 26.32 -48.40
#